data_AF-A0A0K9YXD0-F1
#
_entry.id   AF-A0A0K9YXD0-F1
#
_cell.length_a   1.000
_cell.length_b   1.000
_cell.length_c   1.000
_cell.angle_alpha   90.00
_cell.angle_beta   90.00
_cell.angle_gamma   90.00
#
_symmetry.space_group_name_H-M   'P 1'
#
loop_
_entity.id
_entity.type
_entity.pdbx_description
1 polymer ?
#
loop_
_entity_poly.entity_id
_entity_poly.type
_entity_poly.pdbx_seq_one_letter_code
_entity_poly.pdbx_strand_id
1 'polypeptide(L)' 'MENTSKMIDDLRQKLERAAKDAGYNFLDPEIVRISQQLDKLIVAHMMLEKRPS' A
#
# COMPACT_ATOMS: atom_id res chain seq x y z
N MET A 1 14.88 4.60 8.10
CA MET A 1 14.00 3.55 7.56
C MET A 1 12.61 3.49 8.24
N GLU A 2 12.36 4.18 9.37
CA GLU A 2 11.03 4.20 10.04
C GLU A 2 9.87 4.87 9.27
N ASN A 3 10.14 5.85 8.40
CA ASN A 3 9.08 6.61 7.72
C ASN A 3 8.35 5.79 6.64
N THR A 4 9.06 4.90 5.94
CA THR A 4 8.47 4.10 4.85
C THR A 4 7.53 3.03 5.42
N SER A 5 7.90 2.39 6.53
CA SER A 5 7.02 1.42 7.21
C SER A 5 5.74 2.07 7.72
N LYS A 6 5.81 3.29 8.30
CA LYS A 6 4.62 4.05 8.69
C LYS A 6 3.72 4.40 7.51
N MET A 7 4.28 4.78 6.36
CA MET A 7 3.49 5.06 5.16
C MET A 7 2.81 3.81 4.59
N ILE A 8 3.49 2.67 4.61
CA ILE A 8 2.90 1.39 4.19
C ILE A 8 1.74 1.01 5.12
N ASP A 9 1.90 1.20 6.43
CA ASP A 9 0.87 0.90 7.41
C ASP A 9 -0.37 1.79 7.26
N ASP A 10 -0.18 3.11 7.08
CA ASP A 10 -1.27 4.07 6.83
C ASP A 10 -2.05 3.74 5.54
N LEU A 11 -1.34 3.37 4.48
CA LEU A 11 -1.97 2.94 3.23
C LEU A 11 -2.69 1.61 3.36
N ARG A 12 -2.18 0.69 4.20
CA ARG A 12 -2.87 -0.57 4.52
C ARG A 12 -4.18 -0.31 5.25
N GLN A 13 -4.19 0.57 6.24
CA GLN A 13 -5.40 0.95 6.96
C GLN A 13 -6.41 1.68 6.06
N LYS A 14 -5.95 2.54 5.15
CA LYS A 14 -6.81 3.16 4.12
C LYS A 14 -7.42 2.12 3.18
N LEU A 15 -6.64 1.15 2.71
CA LEU A 15 -7.12 0.08 1.85
C LEU A 15 -8.18 -0.77 2.56
N GLU A 16 -7.94 -1.15 3.82
CA GLU A 16 -8.88 -1.92 4.62
C GLU A 16 -10.20 -1.14 4.84
N ARG A 17 -10.10 0.16 5.12
CA ARG A 17 -11.28 1.01 5.30
C ARG A 17 -12.06 1.19 4.00
N ALA A 18 -11.39 1.44 2.88
CA ALA A 18 -12.02 1.53 1.57
C ALA A 18 -12.66 0.20 1.16
N ALA A 19 -11.98 -0.93 1.42
CA ALA A 19 -12.54 -2.27 1.24
C ALA A 19 -13.79 -2.46 2.08
N LYS A 20 -13.78 -2.09 3.36
CA LYS A 20 -14.94 -2.22 4.24
C LYS A 20 -16.12 -1.35 3.78
N ASP A 21 -15.86 -0.13 3.32
CA ASP A 21 -16.88 0.80 2.84
C ASP A 21 -17.50 0.32 1.51
N ALA A 22 -16.68 -0.21 0.61
CA ALA A 22 -17.14 -0.78 -0.66
C ALA A 22 -17.71 -2.21 -0.56
N GLY A 23 -17.85 -2.77 0.66
CA GLY A 23 -18.35 -4.13 0.85
C GLY A 23 -17.41 -5.24 0.35
N TYR A 24 -16.10 -5.00 0.45
CA TYR A 24 -15.01 -5.83 -0.08
C TYR A 24 -15.05 -6.00 -1.59
N ASN A 25 -15.59 -4.99 -2.30
CA ASN A 25 -15.54 -4.98 -3.75
C ASN A 25 -14.14 -4.62 -4.25
N PHE A 26 -13.27 -5.61 -4.42
CA PHE A 26 -11.90 -5.40 -4.91
C PHE A 26 -11.81 -4.88 -6.36
N LEU A 27 -12.94 -4.81 -7.08
CA LEU A 27 -13.04 -4.17 -8.39
C LEU A 27 -13.36 -2.67 -8.30
N ASP A 28 -13.59 -2.16 -7.10
CA ASP A 28 -13.81 -0.74 -6.90
C ASP A 28 -12.57 0.05 -7.36
N PRO A 29 -12.73 1.05 -8.23
CA PRO A 29 -11.61 1.79 -8.79
C PRO A 29 -10.78 2.53 -7.73
N GLU A 30 -11.36 2.88 -6.58
CA GLU A 30 -10.65 3.49 -5.46
C GLU A 30 -9.75 2.46 -4.76
N ILE A 31 -10.26 1.25 -4.50
CA ILE A 31 -9.50 0.14 -3.91
C ILE A 31 -8.35 -0.27 -4.81
N VAL A 32 -8.59 -0.39 -6.12
CA VAL A 32 -7.56 -0.72 -7.11
C VAL A 32 -6.46 0.35 -7.13
N ARG A 33 -6.82 1.65 -7.08
CA ARG A 33 -5.84 2.73 -7.02
C ARG A 33 -5.00 2.69 -5.76
N ILE A 34 -5.62 2.50 -4.59
CA ILE A 34 -4.91 2.40 -3.30
C ILE A 34 -3.98 1.17 -3.29
N SER A 35 -4.46 0.03 -3.79
CA SER A 35 -3.67 -1.20 -3.90
C SER A 35 -2.43 -1.01 -4.78
N GLN A 36 -2.58 -0.38 -5.96
CA GLN A 36 -1.44 -0.07 -6.83
C GLN A 36 -0.43 0.90 -6.21
N GLN A 37 -0.90 1.86 -5.41
CA GLN A 37 0.00 2.77 -4.68
C GLN A 37 0.79 2.04 -3.59
N LEU A 38 0.13 1.14 -2.86
CA LEU A 38 0.77 0.29 -1.85
C LEU A 38 1.84 -0.60 -2.52
N ASP A 39 1.51 -1.24 -3.63
CA ASP A 39 2.41 -2.14 -4.35
C ASP A 39 3.68 -1.42 -4.84
N LYS A 40 3.53 -0.23 -5.43
CA LYS A 40 4.66 0.63 -5.83
C LYS A 40 5.57 1.01 -4.67
N LEU A 41 4.99 1.32 -3.50
CA LEU A 41 5.75 1.66 -2.30
C LEU A 41 6.50 0.46 -1.73
N ILE A 42 5.88 -0.72 -1.73
CA ILE A 42 6.52 -1.97 -1.30
C ILE A 42 7.70 -2.30 -2.23
N VAL A 43 7.50 -2.22 -3.56
CA VAL A 43 8.56 -2.47 -4.54
C VAL A 43 9.70 -1.45 -4.40
N ALA A 44 9.38 -0.16 -4.24
CA ALA A 44 10.39 0.87 -4.02
C ALA A 44 11.17 0.63 -2.72
N HIS A 45 10.49 0.20 -1.65
CA HIS A 45 11.14 -0.15 -0.38
C HIS A 45 12.04 -1.38 -0.54
N MET A 46 11.55 -2.46 -1.14
CA MET A 46 12.34 -3.67 -1.42
C MET A 46 13.57 -3.37 -2.29
N MET A 47 13.45 -2.49 -3.28
CA MET A 47 14.58 -2.09 -4.13
C MET A 47 15.63 -1.26 -3.36
N LEU A 48 15.21 -0.44 -2.40
CA LEU A 48 16.11 0.31 -1.53
C LEU A 48 16.85 -0.61 -0.56
N GLU A 49 16.19 -1.64 -0.03
CA GLU A 49 16.83 -2.64 0.85
C GLU A 49 17.73 -3.62 0.09
N LYS A 50 17.48 -3.85 -1.20
CA LYS A 50 18.29 -4.73 -2.07
C LYS A 50 19.61 -4.14 -2.55
N ARG A 51 19.99 -2.91 -2.20
CA ARG A 51 21.35 -2.42 -2.46
C ARG A 51 22.27 -2.89 -1.32
N PRO A 52 23.10 -3.94 -1.52
CA PRO A 52 24.20 -4.17 -0.59
C PRO A 52 25.13 -2.97 -0.68
N SER A 53 25.39 -2.34 0.47
CA SER A 53 26.57 -1.48 0.64
C SER A 53 27.82 -2.33 0.68
#